data_AF-A0AB36EPC9-F1
#
_entry.id   AF-A0AB36EPC9-F1
#
_cell.length_a   1.000
_cell.length_b   1.000
_cell.length_c   1.000
_cell.angle_alpha   90.00
_cell.angle_beta   90.00
_cell.angle_gamma   90.00
#
_symmetry.space_group_name_H-M   'P 1'
#
loop_
_entity.id
_entity.type
_entity.pdbx_description
1 polymer ?
#
loop_
_entity_poly.entity_id
_entity_poly.type
_entity_poly.pdbx_seq_one_letter_code
_entity_poly.pdbx_strand_id
1 'polypeptide(L)'
;MAAIRGEQTLVELSQQFDVRANQIKQWKDQLLEGATGVFGDEAKAEPAGPAVDVKTLHAKTGELTLENDFLAGALGKAGLLGGKK
;
A
#
# COMPACT_ATOMS: atom_id res chain seq x y z
N MET A 1 -1.11 5.69 -18.41
CA MET A 1 -1.94 6.91 -18.53
C MET A 1 -2.59 7.08 -19.91
N ALA A 2 -2.29 6.27 -20.93
CA ALA A 2 -2.81 6.44 -22.29
C ALA A 2 -4.35 6.22 -22.43
N ALA A 3 -4.93 5.26 -21.70
CA ALA A 3 -6.37 4.97 -21.75
C ALA A 3 -7.26 6.13 -21.26
N ILE A 4 -6.72 6.96 -20.37
CA ILE A 4 -7.45 8.06 -19.71
C ILE A 4 -7.31 9.35 -20.52
N ARG A 5 -6.15 9.56 -21.16
CA ARG A 5 -5.90 10.69 -22.08
C ARG A 5 -6.46 10.49 -23.50
N GLY A 6 -6.98 9.30 -23.83
CA GLY A 6 -7.50 8.99 -25.16
C GLY A 6 -6.41 8.85 -26.24
N GLU A 7 -5.15 8.73 -25.83
CA GLU A 7 -3.97 8.68 -26.72
C GLU A 7 -3.86 7.35 -27.48
N GLN A 8 -4.56 6.31 -27.04
CA GLN A 8 -4.62 4.99 -27.68
C GLN A 8 -6.03 4.41 -27.55
N THR A 9 -6.46 3.67 -28.57
CA THR A 9 -7.74 2.96 -28.58
C THR A 9 -7.73 1.77 -27.61
N LEU A 10 -8.91 1.34 -27.15
CA LEU A 10 -9.04 0.15 -26.30
C LEU A 10 -8.49 -1.12 -26.95
N VAL A 11 -8.49 -1.17 -28.29
CA VAL A 11 -7.97 -2.30 -29.07
C VAL A 11 -6.45 -2.33 -29.03
N GLU A 12 -5.78 -1.20 -29.18
CA GLU A 12 -4.31 -1.11 -29.10
C GLU A 12 -3.81 -1.43 -27.69
N LEU A 13 -4.50 -0.92 -26.66
CA LEU A 13 -4.20 -1.26 -25.26
C LEU A 13 -4.43 -2.74 -24.95
N SER A 14 -5.46 -3.34 -25.55
CA SER A 14 -5.73 -4.76 -25.36
C SER A 14 -4.62 -5.64 -25.93
N GLN A 15 -4.06 -5.25 -27.08
CA GLN A 15 -2.95 -5.96 -27.73
C GLN A 15 -1.62 -5.71 -27.02
N GLN A 16 -1.37 -4.49 -26.55
CA GLN A 16 -0.10 -4.13 -25.91
C GLN A 16 0.07 -4.78 -24.54
N PHE A 17 -1.01 -4.91 -23.77
CA PHE A 17 -0.98 -5.41 -22.40
C PHE A 17 -1.58 -6.82 -22.25
N ASP A 18 -2.01 -7.44 -23.34
CA ASP A 18 -2.71 -8.74 -23.35
C ASP A 18 -3.92 -8.77 -22.39
N VAL A 19 -4.66 -7.65 -22.34
CA VAL A 19 -5.83 -7.48 -21.47
C VAL A 19 -7.07 -7.33 -22.34
N ARG A 20 -8.19 -7.99 -21.99
CA ARG A 20 -9.43 -7.86 -22.79
C ARG A 20 -10.01 -6.45 -22.72
N ALA A 21 -10.48 -5.93 -23.84
CA ALA A 21 -11.05 -4.57 -23.95
C ALA A 21 -12.16 -4.28 -22.91
N ASN A 22 -12.98 -5.27 -22.56
CA ASN A 22 -14.00 -5.14 -21.51
C ASN A 22 -13.41 -4.89 -20.11
N GLN A 23 -12.24 -5.48 -19.80
CA GLN A 23 -11.55 -5.26 -18.52
C GLN A 23 -10.95 -3.85 -18.46
N ILE A 24 -10.39 -3.37 -19.58
CA ILE A 24 -9.88 -2.00 -19.69
C ILE A 24 -11.01 -0.98 -19.51
N LYS A 25 -12.18 -1.24 -20.11
CA LYS A 25 -13.37 -0.41 -19.92
C LYS A 25 -13.84 -0.41 -18.46
N GLN A 26 -13.94 -1.58 -17.84
CA GLN A 26 -14.31 -1.71 -16.43
C GLN A 26 -13.36 -0.93 -15.51
N TRP A 27 -12.04 -1.04 -15.71
CA TRP A 27 -11.06 -0.30 -14.91
C TRP A 27 -11.12 1.21 -15.17
N LYS A 28 -11.39 1.62 -16.41
CA LYS A 28 -11.59 3.04 -16.74
C LYS A 28 -12.82 3.60 -16.04
N ASP A 29 -13.93 2.88 -16.06
CA ASP A 29 -15.18 3.28 -15.41
C ASP A 29 -14.99 3.34 -13.89
N GLN A 30 -14.37 2.33 -13.28
CA GLN A 30 -14.01 2.30 -11.85
C GLN A 30 -13.08 3.45 -11.45
N LEU A 31 -12.11 3.79 -12.30
CA LEU A 31 -11.20 4.89 -12.04
C LEU A 31 -11.90 6.25 -12.13
N LEU A 32 -12.78 6.45 -13.12
CA LEU A 32 -13.55 7.69 -13.26
C LEU A 32 -14.56 7.87 -12.11
N GLU A 33 -15.19 6.78 -11.68
CA GLU A 33 -16.08 6.75 -10.51
C GLU A 33 -15.30 6.98 -9.21
N GLY A 34 -14.10 6.41 -9.07
CA GLY A 34 -13.22 6.64 -7.91
C GLY A 34 -12.57 8.02 -7.92
N ALA A 35 -12.34 8.62 -9.09
CA ALA A 35 -11.68 9.92 -9.23
C ALA A 35 -12.52 11.06 -8.66
N THR A 36 -13.85 10.98 -8.71
CA THR A 36 -14.72 11.96 -8.03
C THR A 36 -14.65 11.83 -6.51
N GLY A 37 -14.35 10.64 -5.98
CA GLY A 37 -14.14 10.42 -4.54
C GLY A 37 -12.75 10.80 -4.03
N VAL A 38 -11.73 10.83 -4.91
CA VAL A 38 -10.32 11.12 -4.55
C VAL A 38 -9.92 12.55 -4.92
N PHE A 39 -10.47 13.10 -6.00
CA PHE A 39 -10.15 14.43 -6.53
C PHE A 39 -11.34 15.38 -6.59
N GLY A 40 -12.54 14.93 -6.20
CA GLY A 40 -13.68 15.82 -5.96
C GLY A 40 -13.43 16.64 -4.71
N ASP A 41 -13.61 17.96 -4.83
CA ASP A 41 -13.53 18.94 -3.75
C ASP A 41 -14.68 18.74 -2.77
N GLU A 42 -14.59 17.69 -1.99
CA GLU A 42 -15.24 17.57 -0.71
C GLU A 42 -14.36 16.62 0.07
N ALA A 43 -13.86 17.11 1.18
CA ALA A 43 -13.33 16.32 2.25
C ALA A 43 -14.37 15.26 2.64
N LYS A 44 -14.46 14.17 1.88
CA LYS A 44 -14.91 12.90 2.38
C LYS A 44 -13.85 12.57 3.41
N ALA A 45 -14.18 12.95 4.64
CA ALA A 45 -13.58 12.44 5.84
C ALA A 45 -13.13 11.03 5.52
N GLU A 46 -11.83 10.78 5.72
CA GLU A 46 -11.34 9.40 5.74
C GLU A 46 -12.42 8.56 6.39
N PRO A 47 -12.77 7.35 5.86
CA PRO A 47 -13.57 6.44 6.67
C PRO A 47 -12.90 6.49 8.03
N ALA A 48 -13.65 6.91 9.06
CA ALA A 48 -13.13 7.07 10.40
C ALA A 48 -12.75 5.66 10.85
N GLY A 49 -11.61 5.18 10.35
CA GLY A 49 -10.89 4.06 10.86
C GLY A 49 -10.67 4.37 12.32
N PRO A 50 -10.58 3.33 13.16
CA PRO A 50 -10.34 3.52 14.57
C PRO A 50 -9.23 4.55 14.73
N ALA A 51 -9.53 5.66 15.40
CA ALA A 51 -8.60 6.78 15.55
C ALA A 51 -7.26 6.19 15.93
N VAL A 52 -6.32 6.20 14.99
CA VAL A 52 -5.08 5.45 15.13
C VAL A 52 -4.37 6.11 16.29
N ASP A 53 -4.30 5.42 17.42
CA ASP A 53 -3.62 5.96 18.59
C ASP A 53 -2.12 5.87 18.35
N VAL A 54 -1.60 6.91 17.70
CA VAL A 54 -0.18 7.07 17.37
C VAL A 54 0.70 6.95 18.61
N LYS A 55 0.19 7.32 19.80
CA LYS A 55 0.92 7.15 21.06
C LYS A 55 1.06 5.68 21.42
N THR A 56 -0.03 4.91 21.33
CA THR A 56 0.00 3.46 21.56
C THR A 56 0.90 2.75 20.54
N LEU A 57 0.88 3.16 19.27
CA LEU A 57 1.79 2.61 18.26
C LEU A 57 3.26 2.93 18.58
N HIS A 58 3.59 4.18 18.92
CA HIS A 58 4.97 4.55 19.29
C HIS A 58 5.43 3.85 20.56
N ALA A 59 4.56 3.67 21.56
CA ALA A 59 4.87 2.91 22.76
C ALA A 59 5.21 1.45 22.42
N LYS A 60 4.41 0.82 21.56
CA LYS A 60 4.63 -0.57 21.13
C LYS A 60 5.89 -0.74 20.27
N THR A 61 6.21 0.24 19.42
CA THR A 61 7.49 0.28 18.69
C THR A 61 8.68 0.37 19.64
N GLY A 62 8.58 1.21 20.69
CA GLY A 62 9.62 1.33 21.72
C GLY A 62 9.81 0.04 22.52
N GLU A 63 8.71 -0.58 22.97
CA GLU A 63 8.71 -1.87 23.66
C GLU A 63 9.38 -2.97 22.83
N LEU A 64 8.95 -3.15 21.58
CA LEU A 64 9.53 -4.13 20.66
C LEU A 64 11.02 -3.86 20.37
N THR A 65 11.43 -2.59 20.32
CA THR A 65 12.85 -2.24 20.12
C THR A 65 13.69 -2.68 21.32
N LEU A 66 13.22 -2.39 22.54
CA LEU A 66 13.90 -2.79 23.77
C LEU A 66 13.97 -4.32 23.91
N GLU A 67 12.88 -5.03 23.61
CA GLU A 67 12.85 -6.50 23.64
C GLU A 67 13.82 -7.11 22.62
N ASN A 68 13.82 -6.61 21.39
CA ASN A 68 14.73 -7.10 20.35
C ASN A 68 16.20 -6.84 20.71
N ASP A 69 16.53 -5.65 21.22
CA ASP A 69 17.90 -5.31 21.65
C ASP A 69 18.34 -6.19 22.83
N PHE A 70 17.45 -6.43 23.79
CA PHE A 70 17.70 -7.34 24.91
C PHE A 70 17.95 -8.78 24.43
N LEU A 71 17.10 -9.30 23.55
CA LEU A 71 17.23 -10.66 23.01
C LEU A 71 18.49 -10.81 22.16
N ALA A 72 18.79 -9.83 21.28
CA ALA A 72 20.01 -9.83 20.50
C ALA A 72 21.25 -9.82 21.40
N GLY A 73 21.26 -8.98 22.44
CA GLY A 73 22.34 -8.93 23.42
C GLY A 73 22.47 -10.23 24.23
N ALA A 74 21.36 -10.83 24.64
CA ALA A 74 21.33 -12.10 25.37
C ALA A 74 21.82 -13.26 24.50
N LEU A 75 21.37 -13.34 23.26
CA LEU A 75 21.83 -14.35 22.28
C LEU A 75 23.31 -14.18 21.95
N GLY A 76 23.80 -12.94 21.88
CA GLY A 76 25.22 -12.64 21.72
C GLY A 76 26.05 -13.13 22.91
N LYS A 77 25.59 -12.85 24.14
CA LYS A 77 26.24 -13.33 25.37
C LYS A 77 26.19 -14.85 25.52
N ALA A 78 25.13 -15.49 25.06
CA ALA A 78 24.97 -16.94 25.05
C ALA A 78 25.76 -17.64 23.91
N GLY A 79 26.41 -16.87 23.01
CA GLY A 79 27.12 -17.42 21.85
C GLY A 79 26.20 -18.05 20.80
N LEU A 80 24.90 -17.74 20.85
CA LEU A 80 23.84 -18.31 20.01
C LEU A 80 23.53 -17.46 18.78
N LEU A 81 24.13 -16.27 18.64
CA LEU A 81 24.15 -15.51 17.38
C LEU A 81 25.08 -16.20 16.36
N GLY A 82 24.68 -17.40 15.94
CA GLY A 82 25.37 -18.23 14.96
C GLY A 82 24.89 -17.96 13.55
N GLY A 83 25.27 -16.83 12.97
CA GLY A 83 25.19 -16.57 11.52
C GLY A 83 26.54 -16.83 10.86
N LYS A 84 26.96 -18.10 10.75
CA LYS A 84 28.15 -18.46 9.97
C LYS A 84 27.73 -18.82 8.53
N LYS A 85 27.87 -17.82 7.65
CA LYS A 85 28.20 -17.80 6.20
C LYS A 85 27.31 -16.86 5.42
#